data_AF-A0A419JTN8-F1
#
_entry.id   AF-A0A419JTN8-F1
#
_cell.length_a   1.000
_cell.length_b   1.000
_cell.length_c   1.000
_cell.angle_alpha   90.00
_cell.angle_beta   90.00
_cell.angle_gamma   90.00
#
_symmetry.space_group_name_H-M   'P 1'
#
loop_
_entity.id
_entity.type
_entity.pdbx_description
1 polymer ?
#
loop_
_entity_poly.entity_id
_entity_poly.type
_entity_poly.pdbx_seq_one_letter_code
_entity_poly.pdbx_strand_id
1 'polypeptide(L)' 'LTIDNVGGKDVVIDKIQVRGVEASWSNVAYLRLSSPVSSSLIAPNSSYSSSLPGNNFVYVSGTKGDFSTASSDFFLDQ' A
#
# COMPACT_ATOMS: atom_id res chain seq x y z
N LEU A 1 -3.77 3.00 -4.22
CA LEU A 1 -3.00 2.66 -5.44
C LEU A 1 -2.62 1.20 -5.36
N THR A 2 -2.75 0.44 -6.43
CA THR A 2 -2.11 -0.87 -6.56
C THR A 2 -0.84 -0.73 -7.38
N ILE A 3 0.17 -1.52 -7.04
CA ILE A 3 1.44 -1.59 -7.76
C ILE A 3 1.70 -3.06 -8.05
N ASP A 4 1.70 -3.41 -9.33
CA ASP A 4 1.99 -4.77 -9.78
C ASP A 4 3.35 -4.79 -10.49
N ASN A 5 4.28 -5.62 -10.01
CA ASN A 5 5.52 -5.87 -10.74
C ASN A 5 5.25 -6.83 -11.91
N VAL A 6 5.09 -6.27 -13.11
CA VAL A 6 4.87 -7.05 -14.34
C VAL A 6 6.19 -7.46 -15.03
N GLY A 7 7.34 -7.09 -14.47
CA GLY A 7 8.66 -7.43 -14.99
C GLY A 7 9.15 -8.78 -14.44
N GLY A 8 9.94 -9.51 -15.23
CA GLY A 8 10.54 -10.78 -14.81
C GLY A 8 11.74 -10.66 -13.85
N LYS A 9 11.82 -9.56 -13.09
CA LYS A 9 12.91 -9.27 -12.12
C LYS A 9 12.34 -8.54 -10.91
N ASP A 10 13.02 -8.70 -9.78
CA ASP A 10 12.68 -8.01 -8.54
C ASP A 10 12.83 -6.50 -8.69
N VAL A 11 11.95 -5.76 -8.02
CA VAL A 11 11.96 -4.30 -8.02
C VAL A 11 12.08 -3.81 -6.58
N VAL A 12 12.86 -2.75 -6.39
CA VAL A 12 12.89 -1.99 -5.13
C VAL A 12 12.10 -0.70 -5.32
N ILE A 13 11.19 -0.43 -4.39
CA ILE A 13 10.67 0.91 -4.16
C ILE A 13 11.56 1.56 -3.11
N ASP A 14 12.33 2.55 -3.54
CA ASP A 14 13.23 3.35 -2.71
C ASP A 14 12.59 4.67 -2.24
N LYS A 15 11.48 5.10 -2.87
CA LYS A 15 10.81 6.34 -2.55
C LYS A 15 9.35 6.38 -3.00
N ILE A 16 8.51 7.06 -2.20
CA ILE A 16 7.14 7.45 -2.58
C ILE A 16 7.02 8.97 -2.49
N GLN A 17 6.48 9.60 -3.54
CA GLN A 17 6.19 11.03 -3.54
C GLN A 17 4.76 11.27 -4.01
N VAL A 18 4.08 12.23 -3.37
CA VAL A 18 2.74 12.66 -3.74
C VAL A 18 2.80 14.15 -4.05
N ARG A 19 2.46 14.51 -5.30
CA ARG A 19 2.50 15.91 -5.79
C ARG A 19 3.87 16.60 -5.58
N GLY A 20 4.95 15.84 -5.75
CA GLY A 20 6.33 16.35 -5.61
C GLY A 20 6.85 16.42 -4.18
N VAL A 21 6.04 16.07 -3.18
CA VAL A 21 6.47 15.99 -1.78
C VAL A 21 6.74 14.54 -1.43
N GLU A 22 7.92 14.27 -0.89
CA GLU A 22 8.30 12.95 -0.41
C GLU A 22 7.50 12.54 0.82
N ALA A 23 7.02 11.29 0.81
CA ALA A 23 6.38 10.68 1.96
C ALA A 23 7.43 9.90 2.76
N SER A 24 7.55 10.21 4.06
CA SER A 24 8.30 9.35 4.99
C SER A 24 7.72 7.93 4.99
N TRP A 25 8.57 6.91 5.10
CA TRP A 25 8.14 5.52 5.20
C TRP A 25 7.15 5.28 6.34
N SER A 26 7.28 6.01 7.46
CA SER A 26 6.35 5.97 8.59
C SER A 26 4.92 6.41 8.24
N ASN A 27 4.72 7.08 7.10
CA ASN A 27 3.43 7.52 6.57
C ASN A 27 2.91 6.61 5.45
N VAL A 28 3.51 5.44 5.26
CA VAL A 28 3.13 4.47 4.23
C VAL A 28 2.58 3.22 4.90
N ALA A 29 1.31 2.92 4.66
CA ALA A 29 0.70 1.63 4.99
C ALA A 29 0.54 0.80 3.72
N TYR A 30 0.92 -0.47 3.79
CA TYR A 30 0.87 -1.38 2.66
C TYR A 30 0.32 -2.76 3.06
N LEU A 31 -0.18 -3.47 2.05
CA LEU A 31 -0.58 -4.87 2.12
C LEU A 31 0.01 -5.56 0.89
N ARG A 32 0.76 -6.65 1.09
CA ARG A 32 1.20 -7.52 0.00
C ARG A 32 0.11 -8.55 -0.30
N LEU A 33 -0.16 -8.76 -1.58
CA LEU A 33 -1.14 -9.73 -2.06
C LEU A 33 -0.45 -10.69 -3.04
N SER A 34 -0.85 -11.95 -3.02
CA SER A 34 -0.37 -12.98 -3.96
C SER A 34 -1.08 -12.93 -5.32
N SER A 35 -2.03 -12.01 -5.50
CA SER A 35 -2.76 -11.82 -6.74
C SER A 35 -3.18 -10.36 -6.90
N PRO A 36 -3.20 -9.82 -8.14
CA PRO A 36 -3.61 -8.45 -8.38
C PRO A 36 -5.05 -8.17 -7.95
N VAL A 37 -5.31 -6.94 -7.52
CA VAL A 37 -6.68 -6.47 -7.25
C VAL A 37 -7.28 -5.94 -8.55
N SER A 38 -8.39 -6.55 -9.00
CA SER A 38 -9.11 -6.14 -10.21
C SER A 38 -10.25 -5.13 -9.96
N SER A 39 -10.64 -4.95 -8.71
CA SER A 39 -11.74 -4.08 -8.30
C SER A 39 -11.26 -2.70 -7.84
N SER A 40 -12.16 -1.71 -7.81
CA SER A 40 -11.85 -0.38 -7.30
C SER A 40 -11.40 -0.42 -5.84
N LEU A 41 -10.27 0.24 -5.56
CA LEU A 41 -9.78 0.43 -4.21
C LEU A 41 -10.66 1.42 -3.46
N ILE A 42 -10.91 1.12 -2.18
CA ILE A 42 -11.57 2.02 -1.25
C ILE A 42 -10.52 2.91 -0.59
N ALA A 43 -10.68 4.22 -0.69
CA ALA A 43 -9.82 5.17 -0.02
C ALA A 43 -10.09 5.16 1.50
N PRO A 44 -9.06 5.36 2.35
CA PRO A 44 -9.26 5.61 3.77
C PRO A 44 -10.21 6.79 3.97
N ASN A 45 -11.20 6.63 4.86
CA ASN A 45 -12.18 7.65 5.19
C ASN A 45 -11.68 8.57 6.32
N SER A 46 -12.55 9.48 6.79
CA SER A 46 -12.22 10.45 7.85
C SER A 46 -11.75 9.84 9.17
N SER A 47 -12.05 8.56 9.45
CA SER A 47 -11.54 7.84 10.63
C SER A 47 -10.03 7.63 10.60
N TYR A 48 -9.39 7.77 9.44
CA TYR A 48 -7.95 7.69 9.23
C TYR A 48 -7.33 9.07 8.97
N SER A 49 -7.96 10.14 9.45
CA SER A 49 -7.44 11.51 9.33
C SER A 49 -6.15 11.73 10.14
N SER A 50 -5.95 10.96 11.21
CA SER A 50 -4.79 11.06 12.11
C SER A 50 -4.03 9.73 12.26
N SER A 51 -4.36 8.73 11.46
CA SER A 51 -3.74 7.40 11.54
C SER A 51 -3.72 6.72 10.17
N LEU A 52 -2.81 5.77 9.99
CA LEU A 52 -2.80 4.93 8.79
C LEU A 52 -3.79 3.76 8.93
N PRO A 53 -4.31 3.23 7.81
CA PRO A 53 -4.96 1.93 7.79
C PRO A 53 -4.09 0.86 8.45
N GLY A 54 -4.71 0.03 9.29
CA GLY A 54 -4.06 -1.08 9.99
C GLY A 54 -4.87 -2.37 9.84
N ASN A 55 -5.14 -3.03 10.96
CA ASN A 55 -5.85 -4.32 10.96
C ASN A 55 -7.30 -4.18 10.48
N ASN A 56 -7.80 -5.20 9.77
CA ASN A 56 -9.17 -5.30 9.28
C ASN A 56 -9.64 -4.14 8.38
N PHE A 57 -8.73 -3.45 7.71
CA PHE A 57 -9.09 -2.37 6.79
C PHE A 57 -9.79 -2.92 5.55
N VAL A 58 -10.97 -2.38 5.22
CA VAL A 58 -11.73 -2.75 4.02
C VAL A 58 -11.13 -2.01 2.83
N TYR A 59 -10.23 -2.66 2.10
CA TYR A 59 -9.53 -2.05 0.96
C TYR A 59 -10.27 -2.25 -0.38
N VAL A 60 -11.15 -3.25 -0.46
CA VAL A 60 -12.10 -3.52 -1.55
C VAL A 60 -13.43 -3.93 -0.92
N SER A 61 -14.55 -3.68 -1.60
CA SER A 61 -15.88 -4.03 -1.08
C SER A 61 -15.97 -5.50 -0.65
N GLY A 62 -16.25 -5.73 0.64
CA GLY A 62 -16.36 -7.07 1.22
C GLY A 62 -15.03 -7.75 1.57
N THR A 63 -13.89 -7.14 1.26
CA THR A 63 -12.56 -7.71 1.52
C THR A 63 -11.79 -6.84 2.50
N LYS A 64 -11.27 -7.48 3.55
CA LYS A 64 -10.43 -6.85 4.58
C LYS A 64 -9.00 -7.33 4.46
N GLY A 65 -8.06 -6.49 4.88
CA GLY A 65 -6.65 -6.86 5.02
C GLY A 65 -6.01 -6.18 6.22
N ASP A 66 -4.91 -6.77 6.68
CA ASP A 66 -4.11 -6.25 7.78
C ASP A 66 -2.90 -5.52 7.21
N PHE A 67 -2.97 -4.20 7.24
CA PHE A 67 -1.94 -3.34 6.68
C PHE A 67 -0.78 -3.18 7.66
N SER A 68 0.44 -3.17 7.12
CA SER A 68 1.67 -2.89 7.86
C SER A 68 2.17 -1.49 7.54
N THR A 69 2.69 -0.80 8.55
CA THR A 69 3.41 0.47 8.35
C THR A 69 4.84 0.17 7.90
N ALA A 70 5.29 0.85 6.84
CA ALA A 70 6.65 0.70 6.36
C ALA A 70 7.67 1.38 7.31
N SER A 71 8.89 0.84 7.31
CA SER A 71 10.02 1.39 8.08
C SER A 71 11.28 1.57 7.24
N SER A 72 11.30 1.06 6.01
CA SER A 72 12.43 1.09 5.07
C SER A 72 11.94 0.85 3.64
N ASP A 73 12.90 0.84 2.71
CA ASP A 73 12.71 0.44 1.32
C ASP A 73 11.99 -0.90 1.19
N PHE A 74 11.24 -1.04 0.11
CA PHE A 74 10.33 -2.14 -0.11
C PHE A 74 10.69 -2.93 -1.35
N PHE A 75 10.96 -4.23 -1.18
CA PHE A 75 11.16 -5.17 -2.27
C PHE A 75 9.82 -5.70 -2.78
N LEU A 76 9.62 -5.70 -4.10
CA LEU A 76 8.60 -6.47 -4.80
C LEU A 76 9.27 -7.67 -5.46
N ASP A 77 9.26 -8.78 -4.74
CA ASP A 77 9.55 -10.12 -5.23
C ASP A 77 8.35 -10.70 -6.00
N GLN A 78 8.62 -11.69 -6.86
CA GLN A 78 7.61 -12.50 -7.55
C GLN A 78 7.20 -13.71 -6.70
#